data_AF-A0A1W2B828-F1
#
_entry.id   AF-A0A1W2B828-F1
#
_cell.length_a   1.000
_cell.length_b   1.000
_cell.length_c   1.000
_cell.angle_alpha   90.00
_cell.angle_beta   90.00
_cell.angle_gamma   90.00
#
_symmetry.space_group_name_H-M   'P 1'
#
loop_
_entity.id
_entity.type
_entity.pdbx_description
1 polymer ?
#
loop_
_entity_poly.entity_id
_entity_poly.type
_entity_poly.pdbx_seq_one_letter_code
_entity_poly.pdbx_strand_id
1 'polypeptide(L)'
;MQGKVFTSTSVTEQGQPRTLVAGTKVELRFTADGRLLANAGCNQMQGPVTLDDGKLTVTDLSTTDMACPAQGLQEQDEWLSKLLNGKPSWRLDGPNLVLTGANAEIVLAPEPQAPLEGVTWTVEGIITKDVVSSVPDGVTGTISFKNGFIYVQGGCNSGSTDVTGAEKYEVDGQKITFGSSLTTTAMMCDADKMKVEGAIADTLELGEVTFEIDRDTMTLMNAEGSGLKLRT
;
A
#
# COMPACT_ATOMS: atom_id res chain seq x y z
N MET A 1 -5.88 -7.77 10.72
CA MET A 1 -6.05 -7.71 9.25
C MET A 1 -5.85 -6.32 8.67
N GLN A 2 -5.82 -5.26 9.49
CA GLN A 2 -5.60 -3.88 9.02
C GLN A 2 -4.33 -3.77 8.17
N GLY A 3 -4.39 -2.92 7.14
CA GLY A 3 -3.31 -2.68 6.18
C GLY A 3 -3.07 -3.80 5.18
N LYS A 4 -3.89 -4.86 5.16
CA LYS A 4 -3.71 -6.01 4.27
C LYS A 4 -4.66 -6.00 3.09
N VAL A 5 -4.15 -6.45 1.96
CA VAL A 5 -4.92 -6.76 0.75
C VAL A 5 -4.94 -8.26 0.55
N PHE A 6 -6.09 -8.79 0.16
CA PHE A 6 -6.28 -10.18 -0.20
C PHE A 6 -6.92 -10.28 -1.59
N THR A 7 -6.47 -11.24 -2.40
CA THR A 7 -7.02 -11.51 -3.73
C THR A 7 -7.49 -12.96 -3.84
N SER A 8 -8.63 -13.19 -4.50
CA SER A 8 -9.23 -14.51 -4.62
C SER A 8 -8.31 -15.50 -5.32
N THR A 9 -8.17 -16.68 -4.73
CA THR A 9 -7.54 -17.85 -5.35
C THR A 9 -8.57 -18.91 -5.77
N SER A 10 -9.68 -19.00 -5.04
CA SER A 10 -10.79 -19.88 -5.40
C SER A 10 -12.12 -19.34 -4.87
N VAL A 11 -13.18 -19.65 -5.60
CA VAL A 11 -14.56 -19.35 -5.21
C VAL A 11 -15.40 -20.60 -5.44
N THR A 12 -16.25 -20.93 -4.48
CA THR A 12 -17.27 -21.95 -4.62
C THR A 12 -18.65 -21.37 -4.33
N GLU A 13 -19.66 -21.92 -4.99
CA GLU A 13 -21.06 -21.60 -4.77
C GLU A 13 -21.85 -22.91 -4.79
N GLN A 14 -22.66 -23.14 -3.75
CA GLN A 14 -23.39 -24.39 -3.51
C GLN A 14 -22.46 -25.62 -3.54
N GLY A 15 -21.24 -25.47 -3.05
CA GLY A 15 -20.21 -26.53 -3.02
C GLY A 15 -19.57 -26.83 -4.38
N GLN A 16 -19.90 -26.09 -5.44
CA GLN A 16 -19.30 -26.24 -6.76
C GLN A 16 -18.35 -25.08 -7.07
N PRO A 17 -17.27 -25.29 -7.84
CA PRO A 17 -16.42 -24.18 -8.28
C PRO A 17 -17.21 -23.13 -9.05
N ARG A 18 -17.05 -21.86 -8.66
CA ARG A 18 -17.62 -20.71 -9.36
C ARG A 18 -16.51 -19.99 -10.11
N THR A 19 -16.63 -19.94 -11.42
CA THR A 19 -15.69 -19.21 -12.28
C THR A 19 -15.98 -17.72 -12.23
N LEU A 20 -14.97 -16.91 -11.91
CA LEU A 20 -15.06 -15.46 -12.04
C LEU A 20 -14.93 -15.03 -13.51
N VAL A 21 -15.48 -13.86 -13.84
CA VAL A 21 -15.34 -13.25 -15.18
C VAL A 21 -13.87 -13.16 -15.56
N ALA A 22 -13.55 -13.52 -16.80
CA ALA A 22 -12.16 -13.58 -17.28
C ALA A 22 -11.42 -12.25 -17.07
N GLY A 23 -10.18 -12.33 -16.57
CA GLY A 23 -9.36 -11.15 -16.26
C GLY A 23 -9.68 -10.46 -14.94
N THR A 24 -10.63 -10.97 -14.16
CA THR A 24 -10.98 -10.41 -12.85
C THR A 24 -10.52 -11.29 -11.69
N LYS A 25 -10.42 -10.67 -10.51
CA LYS A 25 -10.32 -11.33 -9.21
C LYS A 25 -11.23 -10.58 -8.24
N VAL A 26 -11.62 -11.25 -7.16
CA VAL A 26 -12.14 -10.53 -5.99
C VAL A 26 -10.96 -10.01 -5.20
N GLU A 27 -11.00 -8.74 -4.85
CA GLU A 27 -10.04 -8.08 -4.00
C GLU A 27 -10.73 -7.58 -2.74
N LEU A 28 -10.11 -7.83 -1.59
CA LEU A 28 -10.53 -7.30 -0.29
C LEU A 28 -9.35 -6.59 0.36
N ARG A 29 -9.48 -5.28 0.55
CA ARG A 29 -8.49 -4.45 1.24
C ARG A 29 -9.06 -3.98 2.56
N PHE A 30 -8.37 -4.32 3.64
CA PHE A 30 -8.67 -3.85 4.99
C PHE A 30 -7.77 -2.66 5.28
N THR A 31 -8.35 -1.47 5.36
CA THR A 31 -7.60 -0.22 5.57
C THR A 31 -7.18 -0.08 7.04
N ALA A 32 -6.16 0.76 7.30
CA ALA A 32 -5.68 1.02 8.65
C ALA A 32 -6.73 1.72 9.53
N ASP A 33 -7.62 2.52 8.94
CA ASP A 33 -8.73 3.20 9.60
C ASP A 33 -9.98 2.31 9.83
N GLY A 34 -9.86 1.00 9.62
CA GLY A 34 -10.91 0.04 9.97
C GLY A 34 -12.06 -0.06 8.95
N ARG A 35 -11.76 0.17 7.66
CA ARG A 35 -12.72 0.01 6.57
C ARG A 35 -12.36 -1.20 5.69
N LEU A 36 -13.37 -1.75 5.03
CA LEU A 36 -13.20 -2.67 3.92
C LEU A 36 -13.40 -1.90 2.62
N LEU A 37 -12.46 -2.04 1.69
CA LEU A 37 -12.63 -1.76 0.28
C LEU A 37 -12.66 -3.10 -0.45
N ALA A 38 -13.70 -3.33 -1.25
CA ALA A 38 -13.90 -4.59 -1.96
C ALA A 38 -14.21 -4.32 -3.44
N ASN A 39 -13.71 -5.19 -4.31
CA ASN A 39 -13.94 -5.11 -5.74
C ASN A 39 -14.06 -6.52 -6.34
N ALA A 40 -15.00 -6.70 -7.27
CA ALA A 40 -15.16 -7.95 -8.01
C ALA A 40 -15.04 -7.73 -9.53
N GLY A 41 -14.38 -6.68 -9.99
CA GLY A 41 -14.08 -6.44 -11.40
C GLY A 41 -14.85 -5.30 -12.07
N CYS A 42 -15.86 -4.70 -11.43
CA CYS A 42 -16.54 -3.52 -11.96
C CYS A 42 -16.70 -2.42 -10.90
N ASN A 43 -17.66 -2.56 -9.98
CA ASN A 43 -17.95 -1.55 -8.97
C ASN A 43 -17.05 -1.69 -7.73
N GLN A 44 -16.77 -0.56 -7.09
CA GLN A 44 -16.11 -0.55 -5.78
C GLN A 44 -17.18 -0.59 -4.69
N MET A 45 -16.96 -1.45 -3.69
CA MET A 45 -17.80 -1.59 -2.51
C MET A 45 -16.99 -1.19 -1.28
N GLN A 46 -17.58 -0.46 -0.35
CA GLN A 46 -16.88 -0.01 0.84
C GLN A 46 -17.78 0.24 2.05
N GLY A 47 -17.21 0.04 3.24
CA GLY A 47 -17.85 0.36 4.52
C GLY A 47 -16.93 0.08 5.71
N PRO A 48 -17.24 0.58 6.92
CA PRO A 48 -16.56 0.17 8.14
C PRO A 48 -16.68 -1.35 8.35
N VAL A 49 -15.60 -1.99 8.79
CA VAL A 49 -15.54 -3.45 8.92
C VAL A 49 -15.10 -3.89 10.33
N THR A 50 -15.78 -4.91 10.84
CA THR A 50 -15.42 -5.60 12.08
C THR A 50 -15.26 -7.09 11.83
N LEU A 51 -14.42 -7.73 12.64
CA LEU A 51 -14.04 -9.15 12.52
C LEU A 51 -14.30 -9.88 13.84
N ASP A 52 -15.42 -9.58 14.49
CA ASP A 52 -15.76 -10.07 15.83
C ASP A 52 -16.48 -11.43 15.75
N ASP A 53 -16.29 -12.29 16.76
CA ASP A 53 -16.94 -13.60 16.88
C ASP A 53 -16.79 -14.51 15.64
N GLY A 54 -15.68 -14.38 14.91
CA GLY A 54 -15.43 -15.11 13.67
C GLY A 54 -16.37 -14.71 12.52
N LYS A 55 -17.02 -13.55 12.60
CA LYS A 55 -17.89 -12.98 11.57
C LYS A 55 -17.30 -11.70 11.01
N LEU A 56 -17.32 -11.57 9.69
CA LEU A 56 -16.96 -10.34 9.00
C LEU A 56 -18.24 -9.54 8.83
N THR A 57 -18.32 -8.39 9.50
CA THR A 57 -19.47 -7.49 9.38
C THR A 57 -19.01 -6.20 8.73
N VAL A 58 -19.58 -5.88 7.58
CA VAL A 58 -19.44 -4.56 6.94
C VAL A 58 -20.71 -3.77 7.22
N THR A 59 -20.60 -2.67 7.96
CA THR A 59 -21.74 -1.77 8.20
C THR A 59 -21.86 -0.80 7.05
N ASP A 60 -23.08 -0.45 6.65
CA ASP A 60 -23.36 0.54 5.60
C ASP A 60 -22.54 0.30 4.32
N LEU A 61 -22.54 -0.95 3.83
CA LEU A 61 -21.87 -1.30 2.59
C LEU A 61 -22.44 -0.46 1.43
N SER A 62 -21.64 0.49 0.98
CA SER A 62 -21.92 1.34 -0.17
C SER A 62 -21.24 0.77 -1.40
N THR A 63 -21.86 0.96 -2.58
CA THR A 63 -21.33 0.51 -3.86
C THR A 63 -21.40 1.67 -4.86
N THR A 64 -20.40 1.80 -5.72
CA THR A 64 -20.50 2.72 -6.86
C THR A 64 -21.53 2.21 -7.86
N ASP A 65 -22.21 3.09 -8.59
CA ASP A 65 -23.17 2.70 -9.65
C ASP A 65 -22.59 2.97 -11.04
N MET A 66 -21.49 2.29 -11.38
CA MET A 66 -20.92 2.32 -12.73
C MET A 66 -21.60 1.30 -13.63
N ALA A 67 -21.78 1.66 -14.90
CA ALA A 67 -22.22 0.71 -15.92
C ALA A 67 -21.08 -0.29 -16.24
N CYS A 68 -21.29 -1.58 -15.96
CA CYS A 68 -20.26 -2.57 -16.18
C CYS A 68 -20.05 -2.88 -17.67
N PRO A 69 -18.79 -2.84 -18.16
CA PRO A 69 -18.50 -2.92 -19.59
C PRO A 69 -18.62 -4.33 -20.18
N ALA A 70 -18.41 -5.37 -19.36
CA ALA A 70 -18.42 -6.76 -19.80
C ALA A 70 -19.58 -7.55 -19.16
N GLN A 71 -20.08 -8.53 -19.92
CA GLN A 71 -21.13 -9.43 -19.47
C GLN A 71 -20.68 -10.20 -18.22
N GLY A 72 -21.61 -10.36 -17.26
CA GLY A 72 -21.38 -11.10 -16.02
C GLY A 72 -20.71 -10.30 -14.89
N LEU A 73 -20.10 -9.13 -15.17
CA LEU A 73 -19.47 -8.31 -14.14
C LEU A 73 -20.49 -7.77 -13.12
N GLN A 74 -21.66 -7.33 -13.60
CA GLN A 74 -22.74 -6.87 -12.73
C GLN A 74 -23.21 -7.99 -11.78
N GLU A 75 -23.44 -9.19 -12.30
CA GLU A 75 -23.85 -10.36 -11.50
C GLU A 75 -22.76 -10.78 -10.51
N GLN A 76 -21.49 -10.63 -10.89
CA GLN A 76 -20.34 -10.89 -10.03
C GLN A 76 -20.23 -9.88 -8.88
N ASP A 77 -20.43 -8.59 -9.14
CA ASP A 77 -20.50 -7.55 -8.10
C ASP A 77 -21.69 -7.79 -7.15
N GLU A 78 -22.87 -8.11 -7.69
CA GLU A 78 -24.06 -8.42 -6.89
C GLU A 78 -23.85 -9.62 -5.98
N TRP A 79 -23.18 -10.66 -6.48
CA TRP A 79 -22.82 -11.82 -5.68
C TRP A 79 -21.90 -11.46 -4.52
N LEU A 80 -20.85 -10.65 -4.76
CA LEU A 80 -19.92 -10.28 -3.70
C LEU A 80 -20.62 -9.37 -2.67
N SER A 81 -21.44 -8.43 -3.13
CA SER A 81 -22.25 -7.58 -2.26
C SER A 81 -23.19 -8.40 -1.38
N LYS A 82 -23.86 -9.42 -1.94
CA LYS A 82 -24.71 -10.35 -1.16
C LYS A 82 -23.91 -11.14 -0.14
N LEU A 83 -22.72 -11.63 -0.50
CA LEU A 83 -21.83 -12.33 0.41
C LEU A 83 -21.44 -11.43 1.60
N LEU A 84 -20.97 -10.21 1.34
CA LEU A 84 -20.50 -9.27 2.37
C LEU A 84 -21.63 -8.78 3.28
N ASN A 85 -22.82 -8.46 2.73
CA ASN A 85 -24.00 -8.12 3.51
C ASN A 85 -24.52 -9.28 4.36
N GLY A 86 -24.28 -10.52 3.92
CA GLY A 86 -24.67 -11.75 4.61
C GLY A 86 -23.87 -12.08 5.87
N LYS A 87 -22.91 -11.22 6.27
CA LYS A 87 -22.04 -11.40 7.44
C LYS A 87 -21.35 -12.77 7.44
N PRO A 88 -20.49 -13.05 6.44
CA PRO A 88 -19.88 -14.36 6.29
C PRO A 88 -19.00 -14.65 7.52
N SER A 89 -18.88 -15.93 7.89
CA SER A 89 -17.80 -16.29 8.82
C SER A 89 -16.46 -16.11 8.14
N TRP A 90 -15.45 -15.73 8.92
CA TRP A 90 -14.08 -15.64 8.45
C TRP A 90 -13.17 -16.54 9.27
N ARG A 91 -12.11 -17.02 8.63
CA ARG A 91 -10.97 -17.65 9.30
C ARG A 91 -9.71 -17.42 8.49
N LEU A 92 -8.56 -17.58 9.13
CA LEU A 92 -7.29 -17.73 8.42
C LEU A 92 -6.95 -19.21 8.27
N ASP A 93 -6.54 -19.60 7.06
CA ASP A 93 -5.98 -20.91 6.74
C ASP A 93 -4.53 -20.70 6.29
N GLY A 94 -3.60 -20.83 7.25
CA GLY A 94 -2.26 -20.30 7.09
C GLY A 94 -2.29 -18.79 6.79
N PRO A 95 -1.72 -18.31 5.67
CA PRO A 95 -1.79 -16.91 5.29
C PRO A 95 -3.12 -16.52 4.62
N ASN A 96 -3.92 -17.48 4.16
CA ASN A 96 -5.09 -17.23 3.33
C ASN A 96 -6.31 -16.83 4.17
N LEU A 97 -7.06 -15.84 3.70
CA LEU A 97 -8.37 -15.49 4.24
C LEU A 97 -9.44 -16.38 3.61
N VAL A 98 -10.24 -17.04 4.43
CA VAL A 98 -11.41 -17.80 3.99
C VAL A 98 -12.66 -17.10 4.51
N LEU A 99 -13.56 -16.71 3.60
CA LEU A 99 -14.89 -16.23 3.95
C LEU A 99 -15.94 -17.25 3.52
N THR A 100 -16.79 -17.66 4.47
CA THR A 100 -17.86 -18.63 4.24
C THR A 100 -19.22 -17.96 4.51
N GLY A 101 -20.00 -17.75 3.45
CA GLY A 101 -21.38 -17.29 3.51
C GLY A 101 -22.37 -18.46 3.52
N ALA A 102 -23.66 -18.15 3.34
CA ALA A 102 -24.72 -19.17 3.34
C ALA A 102 -24.60 -20.16 2.17
N ASN A 103 -24.26 -19.65 0.98
CA ASN A 103 -24.22 -20.43 -0.26
C ASN A 103 -22.86 -20.37 -0.97
N ALA A 104 -21.89 -19.63 -0.45
CA ALA A 104 -20.62 -19.40 -1.12
C ALA A 104 -19.45 -19.42 -0.15
N GLU A 105 -18.31 -19.91 -0.62
CA GLU A 105 -17.03 -19.79 0.08
C GLU A 105 -16.01 -19.18 -0.88
N ILE A 106 -15.21 -18.24 -0.37
CA ILE A 106 -14.11 -17.62 -1.09
C ILE A 106 -12.83 -17.79 -0.27
N VAL A 107 -11.78 -18.27 -0.94
CA VAL A 107 -10.42 -18.31 -0.41
C VAL A 107 -9.63 -17.22 -1.11
N LEU A 108 -8.97 -16.38 -0.33
CA LEU A 108 -8.13 -15.29 -0.81
C LEU A 108 -6.72 -15.41 -0.23
N ALA A 109 -5.72 -15.26 -1.08
CA ALA A 109 -4.33 -15.16 -0.66
C ALA A 109 -3.98 -13.69 -0.36
N PRO A 110 -3.13 -13.41 0.63
CA PRO A 110 -2.65 -12.06 0.85
C PRO A 110 -1.83 -11.63 -0.36
N GLU A 111 -2.04 -10.40 -0.80
CA GLU A 111 -1.19 -9.79 -1.81
C GLU A 111 0.15 -9.41 -1.17
N PRO A 112 1.29 -9.83 -1.74
CA PRO A 112 2.58 -9.44 -1.22
C PRO A 112 2.78 -7.94 -1.41
N GLN A 113 3.28 -7.27 -0.38
CA GLN A 113 3.77 -5.90 -0.46
C GLN A 113 5.21 -5.90 -0.96
N ALA A 114 5.62 -4.80 -1.60
CA ALA A 114 7.01 -4.58 -1.92
C ALA A 114 7.86 -4.60 -0.64
N PRO A 115 9.06 -5.18 -0.66
CA PRO A 115 9.96 -5.11 0.47
C PRO A 115 10.49 -3.68 0.63
N LEU A 116 10.80 -3.27 1.86
CA LEU A 116 11.50 -2.00 2.11
C LEU A 116 12.87 -1.97 1.41
N GLU A 117 13.63 -3.06 1.55
CA GLU A 117 15.00 -3.22 1.06
C GLU A 117 15.06 -4.05 -0.23
N GLY A 118 16.03 -3.74 -1.09
CA GLY A 118 16.29 -4.48 -2.33
C GLY A 118 15.50 -3.98 -3.56
N VAL A 119 14.70 -2.93 -3.40
CA VAL A 119 13.97 -2.25 -4.46
C VAL A 119 14.36 -0.77 -4.55
N THR A 120 14.06 -0.14 -5.68
CA THR A 120 14.27 1.31 -5.88
C THR A 120 12.93 2.02 -5.81
N TRP A 121 12.77 2.87 -4.81
CA TRP A 121 11.59 3.68 -4.60
C TRP A 121 11.74 5.02 -5.32
N THR A 122 10.88 5.29 -6.30
CA THR A 122 10.81 6.56 -7.04
C THR A 122 9.90 7.54 -6.31
N VAL A 123 10.33 8.79 -6.18
CA VAL A 123 9.51 9.87 -5.59
C VAL A 123 8.41 10.26 -6.56
N GLU A 124 7.15 10.14 -6.12
CA GLU A 124 5.97 10.57 -6.88
C GLU A 124 5.27 11.78 -6.24
N GLY A 125 5.49 12.01 -4.95
CA GLY A 125 4.93 13.16 -4.25
C GLY A 125 5.77 13.63 -3.08
N ILE A 126 5.67 14.92 -2.79
CA ILE A 126 6.30 15.60 -1.66
C ILE A 126 5.21 15.98 -0.67
N ILE A 127 5.41 15.64 0.59
CA ILE A 127 4.50 15.89 1.70
C ILE A 127 5.08 17.01 2.57
N THR A 128 4.27 18.02 2.84
CA THR A 128 4.57 19.07 3.82
C THR A 128 3.37 19.22 4.74
N LYS A 129 3.54 18.72 5.98
CA LYS A 129 2.46 18.49 6.95
C LYS A 129 1.38 17.59 6.32
N ASP A 130 0.18 18.12 6.11
CA ASP A 130 -0.94 17.36 5.56
C ASP A 130 -1.14 17.59 4.05
N VAL A 131 -0.25 18.36 3.41
CA VAL A 131 -0.36 18.72 1.99
C VAL A 131 0.56 17.85 1.17
N VAL A 132 -0.01 17.17 0.16
CA VAL A 132 0.74 16.40 -0.84
C VAL A 132 0.81 17.21 -2.14
N SER A 133 2.02 17.38 -2.68
CA SER A 133 2.26 17.99 -3.98
C SER A 133 2.99 17.02 -4.91
N SER A 134 2.75 17.14 -6.22
CA SER A 134 3.45 16.32 -7.21
C SER A 134 4.89 16.77 -7.37
N VAL A 135 5.73 15.82 -7.81
CA VAL A 135 7.09 16.09 -8.26
C VAL A 135 7.06 16.93 -9.55
N PRO A 136 7.97 17.90 -9.75
CA PRO A 136 8.06 18.64 -11.02
C PRO A 136 8.33 17.73 -12.23
N ASP A 137 7.76 18.08 -13.37
CA ASP A 137 7.91 17.31 -14.61
C ASP A 137 9.39 17.17 -15.02
N GLY A 138 9.78 15.96 -15.42
CA GLY A 138 11.14 15.67 -15.88
C GLY A 138 12.19 15.56 -14.77
N VAL A 139 11.78 15.64 -13.49
CA VAL A 139 12.66 15.35 -12.35
C VAL A 139 12.36 13.96 -11.81
N THR A 140 13.39 13.13 -11.67
CA THR A 140 13.29 11.81 -11.04
C THR A 140 14.16 11.78 -9.80
N GLY A 141 13.51 11.66 -8.65
CA GLY A 141 14.15 11.35 -7.38
C GLY A 141 13.97 9.87 -7.04
N THR A 142 14.99 9.21 -6.50
CA THR A 142 14.88 7.84 -5.99
C THR A 142 15.54 7.66 -4.63
N ILE A 143 15.03 6.69 -3.88
CA ILE A 143 15.54 6.21 -2.60
C ILE A 143 15.66 4.69 -2.68
N SER A 144 16.73 4.13 -2.15
CA SER A 144 16.87 2.67 -1.99
C SER A 144 17.44 2.35 -0.62
N PHE A 145 16.90 1.30 -0.01
CA PHE A 145 17.40 0.74 1.24
C PHE A 145 18.18 -0.51 0.87
N LYS A 146 19.44 -0.60 1.32
CA LYS A 146 20.33 -1.71 1.01
C LYS A 146 21.42 -1.88 2.05
N ASN A 147 21.61 -3.11 2.51
CA ASN A 147 22.59 -3.53 3.51
C ASN A 147 22.54 -2.74 4.83
N GLY A 148 21.36 -2.23 5.21
CA GLY A 148 21.20 -1.37 6.37
C GLY A 148 21.58 0.10 6.14
N PHE A 149 21.72 0.53 4.88
CA PHE A 149 21.99 1.92 4.52
C PHE A 149 20.98 2.46 3.50
N ILE A 150 20.91 3.78 3.42
CA ILE A 150 20.03 4.49 2.50
C ILE A 150 20.89 5.10 1.39
N TYR A 151 20.42 5.01 0.16
CA TYR A 151 21.03 5.64 -1.00
C TYR A 151 19.97 6.48 -1.71
N VAL A 152 20.30 7.73 -2.00
CA VAL A 152 19.39 8.69 -2.62
C VAL A 152 19.97 9.23 -3.92
N GLN A 153 19.09 9.46 -4.89
CA GLN A 153 19.35 10.20 -6.12
C GLN A 153 18.27 11.27 -6.21
N GLY A 154 18.59 12.54 -5.99
CA GLY A 154 17.60 13.62 -6.02
C GLY A 154 17.37 14.25 -7.39
N GLY A 155 18.07 13.76 -8.43
CA GLY A 155 17.98 14.23 -9.81
C GLY A 155 19.18 15.08 -10.27
N CYS A 156 19.91 15.69 -9.35
CA CYS A 156 21.20 16.34 -9.59
C CYS A 156 22.26 15.94 -8.54
N ASN A 157 21.90 15.97 -7.26
CA ASN A 157 22.71 15.48 -6.16
C ASN A 157 22.36 14.05 -5.82
N SER A 158 23.37 13.34 -5.31
CA SER A 158 23.23 12.00 -4.77
C SER A 158 23.74 11.97 -3.35
N GLY A 159 23.31 10.98 -2.58
CA GLY A 159 23.77 10.84 -1.21
C GLY A 159 23.58 9.44 -0.67
N SER A 160 24.23 9.20 0.46
CA SER A 160 24.08 7.95 1.18
C SER A 160 24.38 8.11 2.67
N THR A 161 23.86 7.19 3.47
CA THR A 161 24.30 6.97 4.85
C THR A 161 25.46 5.96 4.93
N ASP A 162 25.85 5.30 3.83
CA ASP A 162 26.95 4.34 3.75
C ASP A 162 28.29 5.06 3.56
N VAL A 163 28.82 5.59 4.66
CA VAL A 163 30.16 6.19 4.72
C VAL A 163 31.08 5.36 5.61
N THR A 164 32.39 5.58 5.51
CA THR A 164 33.35 4.83 6.33
C THR A 164 33.08 5.04 7.82
N GLY A 165 32.81 3.94 8.53
CA GLY A 165 32.44 3.97 9.95
C GLY A 165 30.97 4.27 10.24
N ALA A 166 30.11 4.26 9.21
CA ALA A 166 28.68 4.47 9.40
C ALA A 166 28.02 3.32 10.16
N GLU A 167 27.03 3.68 10.97
CA GLU A 167 26.12 2.76 11.62
C GLU A 167 24.89 2.55 10.74
N LYS A 168 24.37 1.32 10.76
CA LYS A 168 23.21 0.94 9.95
C LYS A 168 21.94 1.56 10.50
N TYR A 169 20.92 1.70 9.65
CA TYR A 169 19.58 1.95 10.14
C TYR A 169 19.02 0.73 10.89
N GLU A 170 18.15 0.99 11.86
CA GLU A 170 17.35 -0.02 12.55
C GLU A 170 15.88 0.16 12.20
N VAL A 171 15.16 -0.95 12.07
CA VAL A 171 13.70 -0.96 11.82
C VAL A 171 13.00 -1.55 13.02
N ASP A 172 12.12 -0.77 13.64
CA ASP A 172 11.21 -1.20 14.69
C ASP A 172 9.77 -0.95 14.25
N GLY A 173 9.06 -2.02 13.87
CA GLY A 173 7.73 -1.93 13.28
C GLY A 173 7.72 -1.06 12.02
N GLN A 174 7.03 0.08 12.09
CA GLN A 174 6.90 1.07 11.02
C GLN A 174 7.84 2.27 11.17
N LYS A 175 8.86 2.17 12.02
CA LYS A 175 9.82 3.23 12.27
C LYS A 175 11.21 2.80 11.83
N ILE A 176 11.90 3.69 11.11
CA ILE A 176 13.30 3.54 10.72
C ILE A 176 14.10 4.58 11.49
N THR A 177 15.10 4.14 12.24
CA THR A 177 16.06 5.01 12.94
C THR A 177 17.40 4.91 12.21
N PHE A 178 17.97 6.02 11.78
CA PHE A 178 19.21 6.06 11.02
C PHE A 178 20.40 6.11 11.97
N GLY A 179 21.31 5.14 11.87
CA GLY A 179 22.55 5.15 12.64
C GLY A 179 23.55 6.22 12.19
N SER A 180 23.38 6.78 11.00
CA SER A 180 24.29 7.82 10.47
C SER A 180 23.55 8.81 9.59
N SER A 181 24.01 10.06 9.62
CA SER A 181 23.41 11.14 8.84
C SER A 181 23.63 10.94 7.34
N LEU A 182 22.65 11.39 6.55
CA LEU A 182 22.76 11.42 5.11
C LEU A 182 23.87 12.36 4.67
N THR A 183 24.84 11.86 3.92
CA THR A 183 25.88 12.67 3.28
C THR A 183 25.55 12.83 1.80
N THR A 184 25.51 14.07 1.30
CA THR A 184 25.14 14.38 -0.09
C THR A 184 26.26 15.12 -0.83
N THR A 185 26.21 15.06 -2.16
CA THR A 185 26.94 16.02 -3.00
C THR A 185 26.27 17.40 -2.93
N ALA A 186 27.03 18.46 -3.26
CA ALA A 186 26.54 19.85 -3.24
C ALA A 186 26.75 20.53 -4.61
N MET A 187 26.15 19.95 -5.65
CA MET A 187 26.07 20.53 -6.99
C MET A 187 24.91 21.52 -7.07
N MET A 188 25.09 22.61 -7.81
CA MET A 188 24.02 23.57 -8.10
C MET A 188 23.35 23.19 -9.43
N CYS A 189 22.02 23.10 -9.39
CA CYS A 189 21.19 22.70 -10.53
C CYS A 189 19.91 23.53 -10.61
N ASP A 190 19.09 23.26 -11.62
CA ASP A 190 17.78 23.89 -11.79
C ASP A 190 16.91 23.74 -10.53
N ALA A 191 16.09 24.76 -10.27
CA ALA A 191 15.31 24.88 -9.04
C ALA A 191 14.41 23.66 -8.78
N ASP A 192 13.86 23.04 -9.83
CA ASP A 192 12.99 21.88 -9.71
C ASP A 192 13.72 20.64 -9.21
N LYS A 193 14.97 20.43 -9.63
CA LYS A 193 15.81 19.33 -9.11
C LYS A 193 16.17 19.58 -7.66
N MET A 194 16.57 20.82 -7.35
CA MET A 194 16.90 21.23 -5.99
C MET A 194 15.70 21.10 -5.04
N LYS A 195 14.46 21.30 -5.54
CA LYS A 195 13.23 21.12 -4.75
C LYS A 195 13.03 19.66 -4.34
N VAL A 196 13.21 18.72 -5.27
CA VAL A 196 13.09 17.28 -4.97
C VAL A 196 14.20 16.83 -4.02
N GLU A 197 15.42 17.30 -4.24
CA GLU A 197 16.55 17.06 -3.34
C GLU A 197 16.31 17.57 -1.94
N GLY A 198 15.84 18.81 -1.81
CA GLY A 198 15.49 19.40 -0.52
C GLY A 198 14.43 18.57 0.20
N ALA A 199 13.36 18.18 -0.50
CA ALA A 199 12.32 17.34 0.08
C ALA A 199 12.84 15.98 0.58
N ILE A 200 13.76 15.34 -0.16
CA ILE A 200 14.42 14.10 0.28
C ILE A 200 15.30 14.36 1.51
N ALA A 201 16.10 15.43 1.49
CA ALA A 201 16.97 15.78 2.60
C ALA A 201 16.17 16.10 3.88
N ASP A 202 15.19 17.00 3.79
CA ASP A 202 14.31 17.40 4.90
C ASP A 202 13.58 16.19 5.50
N THR A 203 13.15 15.23 4.67
CA THR A 203 12.50 14.01 5.17
C THR A 203 13.47 13.13 5.97
N LEU A 204 14.76 13.09 5.60
CA LEU A 204 15.73 12.15 6.16
C LEU A 204 16.67 12.76 7.21
N GLU A 205 16.74 14.09 7.32
CA GLU A 205 17.75 14.77 8.13
C GLU A 205 17.61 14.56 9.64
N LEU A 206 16.40 14.30 10.12
CA LEU A 206 16.11 14.11 11.55
C LEU A 206 16.60 12.77 12.10
N GLY A 207 17.14 11.90 11.25
CA GLY A 207 17.68 10.60 11.65
C GLY A 207 16.59 9.57 11.98
N GLU A 208 15.32 9.89 11.77
CA GLU A 208 14.21 8.99 12.05
C GLU A 208 13.01 9.30 11.15
N VAL A 209 12.39 8.25 10.59
CA VAL A 209 11.16 8.35 9.82
C VAL A 209 10.21 7.21 10.18
N THR A 210 8.91 7.48 10.08
CA THR A 210 7.89 6.43 9.97
C THR A 210 7.63 6.09 8.51
N PHE A 211 7.32 4.83 8.23
CA PHE A 211 6.98 4.36 6.90
C PHE A 211 5.73 3.46 6.88
N GLU A 212 4.97 3.56 5.80
CA GLU A 212 3.86 2.65 5.50
C GLU A 212 3.98 2.21 4.05
N ILE A 213 4.00 0.89 3.80
CA ILE A 213 3.99 0.30 2.45
C ILE A 213 2.59 -0.24 2.16
N ASP A 214 2.03 0.19 1.04
CA ASP A 214 0.78 -0.29 0.46
C ASP A 214 1.06 -0.76 -0.97
N ARG A 215 1.13 -2.09 -1.13
CA ARG A 215 1.57 -2.78 -2.36
C ARG A 215 2.93 -2.28 -2.86
N ASP A 216 2.92 -1.47 -3.91
CA ASP A 216 4.06 -0.89 -4.63
C ASP A 216 4.29 0.58 -4.24
N THR A 217 3.49 1.13 -3.33
CA THR A 217 3.61 2.51 -2.86
C THR A 217 4.10 2.58 -1.42
N MET A 218 4.89 3.58 -1.09
CA MET A 218 5.38 3.83 0.26
C MET A 218 5.18 5.29 0.64
N THR A 219 4.71 5.55 1.86
CA THR A 219 4.76 6.87 2.48
C THR A 219 5.89 6.89 3.50
N LEU A 220 6.80 7.87 3.41
CA LEU A 220 7.80 8.19 4.44
C LEU A 220 7.46 9.52 5.08
N MET A 221 7.56 9.62 6.41
CA MET A 221 7.28 10.86 7.15
C MET A 221 8.25 11.01 8.32
N ASN A 222 8.78 12.21 8.51
CA ASN A 222 9.53 12.58 9.70
C ASN A 222 8.60 13.19 10.78
N ALA A 223 9.15 13.46 11.96
CA ALA A 223 8.39 14.01 13.09
C ALA A 223 7.93 15.47 12.91
N GLU A 224 8.50 16.21 11.95
CA GLU A 224 8.14 17.61 11.65
C GLU A 224 7.08 17.72 10.54
N GLY A 225 6.67 16.59 9.97
CA GLY A 225 5.67 16.52 8.90
C GLY A 225 6.24 16.70 7.50
N SER A 226 7.57 16.66 7.31
CA SER A 226 8.15 16.51 5.97
C SER A 226 8.13 15.04 5.59
N GLY A 227 7.71 14.75 4.36
CA GLY A 227 7.57 13.37 3.90
C GLY A 227 7.56 13.20 2.40
N LEU A 228 7.50 11.95 1.96
CA LEU A 228 7.50 11.55 0.57
C LEU A 228 6.45 10.48 0.31
N LYS A 229 5.80 10.56 -0.85
CA LYS A 229 5.12 9.43 -1.48
C LYS A 229 6.04 8.84 -2.53
N LEU A 230 6.20 7.54 -2.46
CA LEU A 230 7.14 6.77 -3.26
C LEU A 230 6.43 5.61 -3.96
N ARG A 231 6.97 5.15 -5.09
CA ARG A 231 6.54 3.94 -5.79
C ARG A 231 7.71 3.12 -6.32
N THR A 232 7.63 1.80 -6.29
CA THR A 232 8.62 0.88 -6.88
C THR A 232 8.14 0.21 -8.17
#